data_AF-A0A409WVT6-F1
#
_entry.id   AF-A0A409WVT6-F1
#
_cell.length_a   1.000
_cell.length_b   1.000
_cell.length_c   1.000
_cell.angle_alpha   90.00
_cell.angle_beta   90.00
_cell.angle_gamma   90.00
#
_symmetry.space_group_name_H-M   'P 1'
#
loop_
_entity.id
_entity.type
_entity.pdbx_description
1 polymer ?
#
loop_
_entity_poly.entity_id
_entity_poly.type
_entity_poly.pdbx_seq_one_letter_code
_entity_poly.pdbx_strand_id
1 'polypeptide(L)'
;MLSSQYRLIKVGSPPLKALTCLESNDATVGDVYIFWHATIWAIKEELTRPRCEIPSRVQEQIVGILNARHDQLFTKGKLASASELYLPGAYLNPVYLTSDLFNRDRAPENQAIEYSGISHFSTFKRVMRFLVQSAESEVMKGHEEALTKWKGRATEFRNQLLNELKMYARQQFPFNTRVDGNKAIIAWWQASQGHELAQILPILAIKIFSVRVNSMAEERTVSAFTWITPALRSRLSLLEAQATNVLTSFVLEARKHSTPRPTVKFYDVKSKILRTSGVTPESERLQTGKGTQSGRQDASENSINLRSKYLSNFLASEKEAEKKKDGEGKAAQSATPSKQGEGDGEDNDFSMDFDSD
;
A
#
# COMPACT_ATOMS: atom_id res chain seq x y z
N MET A 1 -22.98 -30.62 19.97
CA MET A 1 -22.96 -30.44 18.50
C MET A 1 -23.31 -29.02 18.06
N LEU A 2 -24.31 -28.35 18.67
CA LEU A 2 -24.62 -26.95 18.35
C LEU A 2 -23.49 -25.95 18.69
N SER A 3 -22.64 -26.26 19.67
CA SER A 3 -21.53 -25.37 20.07
C SER A 3 -20.45 -25.24 18.98
N SER A 4 -20.13 -26.30 18.25
CA SER A 4 -19.07 -26.28 17.23
C SER A 4 -19.46 -25.47 15.99
N GLN A 5 -20.71 -25.58 15.53
CA GLN A 5 -21.23 -24.80 14.40
C GLN A 5 -21.25 -23.30 14.71
N TYR A 6 -21.70 -22.93 15.91
CA TYR A 6 -21.72 -21.53 16.35
C TYR A 6 -20.32 -20.88 16.35
N ARG A 7 -19.29 -21.64 16.75
CA ARG A 7 -17.90 -21.14 16.74
C ARG A 7 -17.35 -20.97 15.34
N LEU A 8 -17.65 -21.89 14.43
CA LEU A 8 -17.28 -21.75 13.03
C LEU A 8 -17.90 -20.47 12.42
N ILE A 9 -19.16 -20.19 12.76
CA ILE A 9 -19.83 -18.94 12.34
C ILE A 9 -19.11 -17.72 12.92
N LYS A 10 -18.68 -17.75 14.19
CA LYS A 10 -17.94 -16.62 14.79
C LYS A 10 -16.60 -16.35 14.11
N VAL A 11 -15.83 -17.40 13.80
CA VAL A 11 -14.54 -17.26 13.09
C VAL A 11 -14.76 -16.84 11.63
N GLY A 12 -15.82 -17.32 10.97
CA GLY A 12 -16.15 -16.99 9.59
C GLY A 12 -16.87 -15.65 9.40
N SER A 13 -17.47 -15.07 10.43
CA SER A 13 -18.25 -13.83 10.32
C SER A 13 -17.43 -12.59 9.94
N PRO A 14 -16.23 -12.34 10.51
CA PRO A 14 -15.41 -11.19 10.14
C PRO A 14 -15.10 -11.07 8.65
N PRO A 15 -14.57 -12.10 7.95
CA PRO A 15 -14.31 -11.98 6.51
C PRO A 15 -15.59 -11.80 5.69
N LEU A 16 -16.71 -12.41 6.08
CA LEU A 16 -18.00 -12.20 5.41
C LEU A 16 -18.47 -10.74 5.52
N LYS A 17 -18.35 -10.13 6.71
CA LYS A 17 -18.68 -8.71 6.91
C LYS A 17 -17.75 -7.80 6.11
N ALA A 18 -16.44 -8.09 6.12
CA ALA A 18 -15.48 -7.35 5.32
C ALA A 18 -15.82 -7.41 3.83
N LEU A 19 -16.15 -8.59 3.30
CA LEU A 19 -16.58 -8.76 1.91
C LEU A 19 -17.84 -7.93 1.60
N THR A 20 -18.88 -8.01 2.43
CA THR A 20 -20.09 -7.20 2.25
C THR A 20 -19.79 -5.70 2.26
N CYS A 21 -18.87 -5.23 3.09
CA CYS A 21 -18.45 -3.82 3.11
C CYS A 21 -17.64 -3.44 1.86
N LEU A 22 -16.74 -4.32 1.39
CA LEU A 22 -15.96 -4.10 0.15
C LEU A 22 -16.81 -4.14 -1.10
N GLU A 23 -17.99 -4.75 -1.03
CA GLU A 23 -18.97 -4.72 -2.12
C GLU A 23 -19.69 -3.38 -2.25
N SER A 24 -19.52 -2.46 -1.28
CA SER A 24 -20.07 -1.11 -1.35
C SER A 24 -19.45 -0.29 -2.48
N ASN A 25 -20.28 0.52 -3.14
CA ASN A 25 -19.82 1.53 -4.11
C ASN A 25 -18.97 2.63 -3.46
N ASP A 26 -18.94 2.73 -2.14
CA ASP A 26 -18.11 3.70 -1.43
C ASP A 26 -16.79 3.11 -0.94
N ALA A 27 -16.58 1.80 -1.14
CA ALA A 27 -15.35 1.13 -0.76
C ALA A 27 -14.19 1.61 -1.62
N THR A 28 -13.09 1.90 -0.95
CA THR A 28 -11.85 2.40 -1.53
C THR A 28 -10.73 1.37 -1.39
N VAL A 29 -9.64 1.58 -2.13
CA VAL A 29 -8.42 0.78 -2.02
C VAL A 29 -7.83 0.75 -0.61
N GLY A 30 -8.01 1.82 0.18
CA GLY A 30 -7.60 1.83 1.58
C GLY A 30 -8.44 0.90 2.46
N ASP A 31 -9.73 0.78 2.16
CA ASP A 31 -10.66 -0.05 2.95
C ASP A 31 -10.30 -1.54 2.87
N VAL A 32 -9.72 -2.00 1.74
CA VAL A 32 -9.20 -3.38 1.60
C VAL A 32 -8.12 -3.66 2.64
N TYR A 33 -7.15 -2.76 2.78
CA TYR A 33 -6.08 -2.91 3.77
C TYR A 33 -6.63 -2.90 5.19
N ILE A 34 -7.53 -1.96 5.48
CA ILE A 34 -8.13 -1.77 6.80
C ILE A 34 -8.98 -2.99 7.20
N PHE A 35 -9.89 -3.42 6.33
CA PHE A 35 -10.77 -4.56 6.62
C PHE A 35 -10.04 -5.89 6.68
N TRP A 36 -8.95 -6.06 5.91
CA TRP A 36 -8.09 -7.23 6.06
C TRP A 36 -7.49 -7.32 7.48
N HIS A 37 -6.89 -6.23 7.96
CA HIS A 37 -6.31 -6.20 9.31
C HIS A 37 -7.38 -6.31 10.40
N ALA A 38 -8.54 -5.69 10.20
CA ALA A 38 -9.71 -5.84 11.08
C ALA A 38 -10.15 -7.31 11.19
N THR A 39 -10.18 -8.00 10.04
CA THR A 39 -10.58 -9.41 9.93
C THR A 39 -9.60 -10.31 10.68
N ILE A 40 -8.29 -10.16 10.44
CA ILE A 40 -7.25 -10.91 11.16
C ILE A 40 -7.39 -10.68 12.67
N TRP A 41 -7.54 -9.41 13.08
CA TRP A 41 -7.67 -9.07 14.50
C TRP A 41 -8.89 -9.72 15.14
N ALA A 42 -10.06 -9.59 14.52
CA ALA A 42 -11.31 -10.16 15.04
C ALA A 42 -11.25 -11.69 15.13
N ILE A 43 -10.64 -12.35 14.15
CA ILE A 43 -10.43 -13.81 14.21
C ILE A 43 -9.48 -14.17 15.35
N LYS A 44 -8.33 -13.50 15.47
CA LYS A 44 -7.37 -13.75 16.55
C LYS A 44 -7.98 -13.50 17.94
N GLU A 45 -8.81 -12.47 18.07
CA GLU A 45 -9.54 -12.22 19.30
C GLU A 45 -10.47 -13.39 19.65
N GLU A 46 -11.25 -13.90 18.69
CA GLU A 46 -12.12 -15.05 18.94
C GLU A 46 -11.32 -16.31 19.33
N LEU A 47 -10.20 -16.57 18.65
CA LEU A 47 -9.34 -17.73 18.92
C LEU A 47 -8.69 -17.66 20.31
N THR A 48 -8.31 -16.47 20.78
CA THR A 48 -7.62 -16.26 22.07
C THR A 48 -8.56 -16.17 23.28
N ARG A 49 -9.88 -16.21 23.09
CA ARG A 49 -10.82 -16.19 24.21
C ARG A 49 -10.63 -17.42 25.11
N PRO A 50 -10.64 -17.28 26.45
CA PRO A 50 -10.47 -18.41 27.38
C PRO A 50 -11.48 -19.55 27.20
N ARG A 51 -12.65 -19.24 26.64
CA ARG A 51 -13.72 -20.20 26.34
C ARG A 51 -13.70 -20.68 24.89
N CYS A 52 -12.58 -20.60 24.19
CA CYS A 52 -12.45 -21.10 22.83
C CYS A 52 -12.32 -22.63 22.87
N GLU A 53 -13.38 -23.33 22.48
CA GLU A 53 -13.42 -24.81 22.41
C GLU A 53 -12.75 -25.37 21.14
N ILE A 54 -12.19 -24.51 20.29
CA ILE A 54 -11.49 -24.93 19.08
C ILE A 54 -10.15 -25.57 19.49
N PRO A 55 -9.83 -26.80 19.08
CA PRO A 55 -8.56 -27.44 19.41
C PRO A 55 -7.37 -26.58 18.97
N SER A 56 -6.33 -26.46 19.80
CA SER A 56 -5.16 -25.59 19.53
C SER A 56 -4.55 -25.84 18.15
N ARG A 57 -4.46 -27.10 17.73
CA ARG A 57 -4.00 -27.48 16.38
C ARG A 57 -4.80 -26.81 15.25
N VAL A 58 -6.12 -26.68 15.40
CA VAL A 58 -6.99 -26.03 14.41
C VAL A 58 -6.83 -24.52 14.48
N GLN A 59 -6.65 -23.94 15.67
CA GLN A 59 -6.36 -22.51 15.82
C GLN A 59 -5.05 -22.13 15.12
N GLU A 60 -4.00 -22.93 15.32
CA GLU A 60 -2.70 -22.78 14.65
C GLU A 60 -2.84 -22.88 13.13
N GLN A 61 -3.65 -23.82 12.63
CA GLN A 61 -3.94 -23.92 11.19
C GLN A 61 -4.65 -22.67 10.66
N ILE A 62 -5.65 -22.14 11.37
CA ILE A 62 -6.35 -20.91 10.97
C ILE A 62 -5.37 -19.74 10.92
N VAL A 63 -4.54 -19.57 11.95
CA VAL A 63 -3.51 -18.52 11.99
C VAL A 63 -2.49 -18.71 10.86
N GLY A 64 -2.07 -19.94 10.58
CA GLY A 64 -1.18 -20.27 9.47
C GLY A 64 -1.78 -19.87 8.12
N ILE A 65 -3.06 -20.14 7.89
CA ILE A 65 -3.78 -19.71 6.68
C ILE A 65 -3.83 -18.18 6.59
N LEU A 66 -4.16 -17.49 7.68
CA LEU A 66 -4.21 -16.02 7.69
C LEU A 66 -2.85 -15.39 7.37
N ASN A 67 -1.77 -15.91 7.95
CA ASN A 67 -0.41 -15.45 7.66
C ASN A 67 -0.03 -15.72 6.20
N ALA A 68 -0.30 -16.93 5.70
CA ALA A 68 -0.03 -17.27 4.31
C ALA A 68 -0.79 -16.36 3.32
N ARG A 69 -2.05 -16.02 3.61
CA ARG A 69 -2.83 -15.09 2.80
C ARG A 69 -2.36 -13.65 2.95
N HIS A 70 -1.95 -13.23 4.14
CA HIS A 70 -1.34 -11.92 4.36
C HIS A 70 -0.07 -11.78 3.50
N ASP A 71 0.80 -12.79 3.49
CA ASP A 71 2.02 -12.77 2.68
C ASP A 71 1.75 -12.78 1.18
N GLN A 72 0.72 -13.52 0.75
CA GLN A 72 0.27 -13.46 -0.65
C GLN A 72 -0.25 -12.07 -1.02
N LEU A 73 -0.94 -11.40 -0.08
CA LEU A 73 -1.55 -10.10 -0.31
C LEU A 73 -0.58 -8.93 -0.15
N PHE A 74 0.47 -8.98 0.68
CA PHE A 74 1.27 -7.78 1.03
C PHE A 74 2.79 -7.95 0.97
N THR A 75 3.29 -9.18 0.80
CA THR A 75 4.73 -9.46 0.89
C THR A 75 5.30 -10.10 -0.37
N LYS A 76 4.95 -11.37 -0.67
CA LYS A 76 5.68 -12.23 -1.62
C LYS A 76 4.80 -12.82 -2.73
N GLY A 77 3.51 -12.52 -2.75
CA GLY A 77 2.57 -13.12 -3.70
C GLY A 77 2.54 -12.45 -5.07
N LYS A 78 1.94 -13.14 -6.05
CA LYS A 78 1.61 -12.57 -7.38
C LYS A 78 0.68 -11.35 -7.30
N LEU A 79 -0.06 -11.22 -6.18
CA LEU A 79 -0.92 -10.07 -5.88
C LEU A 79 -0.15 -8.90 -5.25
N ALA A 80 1.16 -9.04 -5.00
CA ALA A 80 1.98 -7.99 -4.38
C ALA A 80 1.97 -6.69 -5.20
N SER A 81 1.80 -6.74 -6.52
CA SER A 81 1.64 -5.53 -7.34
C SER A 81 0.39 -4.73 -6.96
N ALA A 82 -0.76 -5.40 -6.74
CA ALA A 82 -1.97 -4.76 -6.23
C ALA A 82 -1.83 -4.36 -4.74
N SER A 83 -0.98 -5.07 -3.98
CA SER A 83 -0.69 -4.74 -2.58
C SER A 83 -0.05 -3.38 -2.39
N GLU A 84 0.79 -2.99 -3.36
CA GLU A 84 1.45 -1.69 -3.36
C GLU A 84 0.44 -0.56 -3.56
N LEU A 85 -0.81 -0.83 -3.95
CA LEU A 85 -1.89 0.17 -4.02
C LEU A 85 -2.68 0.29 -2.70
N TYR A 86 -2.95 -0.85 -2.03
CA TYR A 86 -3.79 -0.85 -0.82
C TYR A 86 -3.13 -0.14 0.36
N LEU A 87 -1.81 -0.31 0.55
CA LEU A 87 -1.08 0.34 1.64
C LEU A 87 -1.07 1.88 1.50
N PRO A 88 -0.70 2.47 0.34
CA PRO A 88 -0.88 3.90 0.08
C PRO A 88 -2.32 4.36 0.22
N GLY A 89 -3.30 3.59 -0.27
CA GLY A 89 -4.72 3.91 -0.09
C GLY A 89 -5.11 4.08 1.37
N ALA A 90 -4.63 3.20 2.26
CA ALA A 90 -4.87 3.31 3.70
C ALA A 90 -4.08 4.46 4.33
N TYR A 91 -2.82 4.64 3.94
CA TYR A 91 -1.95 5.69 4.49
C TYR A 91 -2.42 7.10 4.12
N LEU A 92 -2.92 7.28 2.89
CA LEU A 92 -3.48 8.53 2.37
C LEU A 92 -4.92 8.78 2.84
N ASN A 93 -5.44 7.96 3.76
CA ASN A 93 -6.66 8.29 4.45
C ASN A 93 -6.34 9.02 5.78
N PRO A 94 -6.55 10.34 5.87
CA PRO A 94 -6.24 11.15 7.05
C PRO A 94 -6.85 10.64 8.36
N VAL A 95 -7.95 9.87 8.32
CA VAL A 95 -8.58 9.29 9.52
C VAL A 95 -7.66 8.25 10.19
N TYR A 96 -6.84 7.55 9.41
CA TYR A 96 -6.01 6.45 9.91
C TYR A 96 -4.54 6.81 10.06
N LEU A 97 -4.13 8.03 9.68
CA LEU A 97 -2.73 8.44 9.68
C LEU A 97 -2.08 8.38 11.08
N THR A 98 -2.84 8.66 12.13
CA THR A 98 -2.39 8.60 13.54
C THR A 98 -2.75 7.28 14.23
N SER A 99 -3.38 6.35 13.50
CA SER A 99 -3.82 5.09 14.06
C SER A 99 -2.66 4.09 14.23
N ASP A 100 -2.86 3.10 15.09
CA ASP A 100 -1.90 2.00 15.29
C ASP A 100 -1.90 0.95 14.17
N LEU A 101 -2.61 1.24 13.07
CA LEU A 101 -2.66 0.40 11.88
C LEU A 101 -1.27 0.18 11.29
N PHE A 102 -0.42 1.20 11.33
CA PHE A 102 0.93 1.15 10.75
C PHE A 102 2.01 0.86 11.79
N ASN A 103 3.14 0.33 11.35
CA ASN A 103 4.33 0.15 12.19
C ASN A 103 4.82 1.50 12.71
N ARG A 104 4.84 1.65 14.05
CA ARG A 104 5.44 2.80 14.71
C ARG A 104 6.93 2.58 14.68
N ASP A 105 7.58 3.26 13.76
CA ASP A 105 9.02 3.22 13.59
C ASP A 105 9.52 4.64 13.35
N ARG A 106 10.63 4.97 14.02
CA ARG A 106 11.26 6.29 13.92
C ARG A 106 12.28 6.28 12.79
N ALA A 107 12.48 7.44 12.19
CA ALA A 107 13.60 7.63 11.29
C ALA A 107 14.92 7.35 12.02
N PRO A 108 15.93 6.78 11.32
CA PRO A 108 17.25 6.58 11.89
C PRO A 108 17.86 7.93 12.31
N GLU A 109 18.77 7.93 13.29
CA GLU A 109 19.30 9.15 13.92
C GLU A 109 19.86 10.17 12.92
N ASN A 110 20.53 9.69 11.87
CA ASN A 110 21.08 10.51 10.78
C ASN A 110 20.01 11.24 9.94
N GLN A 111 18.74 10.83 10.02
CA GLN A 111 17.61 11.41 9.29
C GLN A 111 16.52 11.94 10.24
N ALA A 112 16.74 11.85 11.57
CA ALA A 112 15.72 12.16 12.57
C ALA A 112 15.24 13.61 12.50
N ILE A 113 16.12 14.56 12.15
CA ILE A 113 15.76 15.97 12.01
C ILE A 113 14.80 16.17 10.83
N GLU A 114 15.17 15.63 9.66
CA GLU A 114 14.43 15.81 8.41
C GLU A 114 13.02 15.19 8.45
N TYR A 115 12.88 14.03 9.11
CA TYR A 115 11.63 13.27 9.23
C TYR A 115 11.00 13.36 10.63
N SER A 116 11.40 14.36 11.42
CA SER A 116 10.78 14.64 12.71
C SER A 116 9.26 14.83 12.56
N GLY A 117 8.51 14.28 13.52
CA GLY A 117 7.04 14.30 13.54
C GLY A 117 6.35 13.19 12.73
N ILE A 118 7.08 12.40 11.92
CA ILE A 118 6.49 11.29 11.17
C ILE A 118 6.51 10.03 12.02
N SER A 119 5.33 9.48 12.33
CA SER A 119 5.17 8.35 13.27
C SER A 119 5.46 6.96 12.66
N HIS A 120 5.41 6.85 11.33
CA HIS A 120 5.44 5.58 10.59
C HIS A 120 6.45 5.68 9.43
N PHE A 121 7.73 5.79 9.75
CA PHE A 121 8.78 6.13 8.79
C PHE A 121 8.92 5.09 7.65
N SER A 122 8.91 3.80 7.96
CA SER A 122 8.97 2.70 6.98
C SER A 122 7.81 2.76 6.00
N THR A 123 6.60 2.97 6.52
CA THR A 123 5.37 3.07 5.71
C THR A 123 5.42 4.31 4.83
N PHE A 124 5.83 5.46 5.40
CA PHE A 124 6.04 6.70 4.67
C PHE A 124 6.98 6.50 3.46
N LYS A 125 8.14 5.85 3.65
CA LYS A 125 9.10 5.61 2.56
C LYS A 125 8.51 4.72 1.46
N ARG A 126 7.76 3.68 1.86
CA ARG A 126 7.14 2.73 0.93
C ARG A 126 6.04 3.41 0.11
N VAL A 127 5.22 4.24 0.75
CA VAL A 127 4.20 5.07 0.07
C VAL A 127 4.84 6.09 -0.87
N MET A 128 5.89 6.79 -0.43
CA MET A 128 6.61 7.75 -1.28
C MET A 128 7.15 7.08 -2.56
N ARG A 129 7.74 5.89 -2.42
CA ARG A 129 8.25 5.09 -3.55
C ARG A 129 7.13 4.75 -4.53
N PHE A 130 6.01 4.25 -4.03
CA PHE A 130 4.85 3.93 -4.85
C PHE A 130 4.31 5.16 -5.59
N LEU A 131 4.19 6.29 -4.91
CA LEU A 131 3.68 7.53 -5.50
C LEU A 131 4.59 8.04 -6.62
N VAL A 132 5.91 7.99 -6.46
CA VAL A 132 6.86 8.35 -7.51
C VAL A 132 6.73 7.43 -8.73
N GLN A 133 6.65 6.12 -8.52
CA GLN A 133 6.50 5.14 -9.61
C GLN A 133 5.17 5.32 -10.36
N SER A 134 4.09 5.57 -9.62
CA SER A 134 2.76 5.80 -10.22
C SER A 134 2.73 7.12 -11.00
N ALA A 135 3.35 8.17 -10.45
CA ALA A 135 3.40 9.47 -11.10
C ALA A 135 4.30 9.50 -12.33
N GLU A 136 5.35 8.69 -12.40
CA GLU A 136 6.24 8.62 -13.57
C GLU A 136 5.47 8.33 -14.86
N SER A 137 4.58 7.33 -14.84
CA SER A 137 3.77 6.99 -16.01
C SER A 137 2.80 8.13 -16.38
N GLU A 138 2.25 8.82 -15.38
CA GLU A 138 1.30 9.92 -15.55
C GLU A 138 1.96 11.20 -16.06
N VAL A 139 3.16 11.53 -15.59
CA VAL A 139 3.92 12.70 -16.07
C VAL A 139 4.38 12.49 -17.51
N MET A 140 4.72 11.26 -17.89
CA MET A 140 5.24 10.95 -19.22
C MET A 140 4.16 10.75 -20.27
N LYS A 141 3.03 10.11 -19.90
CA LYS A 141 1.98 9.67 -20.83
C LYS A 141 0.57 10.18 -20.51
N GLY A 142 0.38 10.81 -19.35
CA GLY A 142 -0.93 11.26 -18.90
C GLY A 142 -1.44 12.49 -19.65
N HIS A 143 -2.73 12.77 -19.47
CA HIS A 143 -3.43 13.92 -20.05
C HIS A 143 -3.65 15.06 -19.03
N GLU A 144 -3.30 14.85 -17.77
CA GLU A 144 -3.51 15.83 -16.70
C GLU A 144 -2.44 16.93 -16.77
N GLU A 145 -2.81 18.13 -17.20
CA GLU A 145 -1.90 19.27 -17.35
C GLU A 145 -1.10 19.58 -16.07
N ALA A 146 -1.74 19.41 -14.91
CA ALA A 146 -1.13 19.63 -13.62
C ALA A 146 0.05 18.68 -13.32
N LEU A 147 0.07 17.49 -13.94
CA LEU A 147 1.18 16.52 -13.85
C LEU A 147 2.13 16.64 -15.04
N THR A 148 1.63 16.81 -16.27
CA THR A 148 2.48 16.87 -17.48
C THR A 148 3.39 18.09 -17.51
N LYS A 149 3.05 19.18 -16.81
CA LYS A 149 3.96 20.34 -16.63
C LYS A 149 5.30 19.95 -16.01
N TRP A 150 5.38 18.83 -15.29
CA TRP A 150 6.61 18.35 -14.64
C TRP A 150 7.49 17.48 -15.54
N LYS A 151 7.12 17.30 -16.82
CA LYS A 151 7.93 16.58 -17.80
C LYS A 151 9.31 17.24 -17.94
N GLY A 152 10.37 16.44 -17.84
CA GLY A 152 11.75 16.93 -17.81
C GLY A 152 12.22 17.52 -16.47
N ARG A 153 11.34 17.64 -15.46
CA ARG A 153 11.62 18.26 -14.15
C ARG A 153 11.52 17.26 -12.99
N ALA A 154 12.08 16.07 -13.19
CA ALA A 154 11.98 14.94 -12.26
C ALA A 154 12.43 15.26 -10.83
N THR A 155 13.54 15.99 -10.67
CA THR A 155 14.08 16.35 -9.35
C THR A 155 13.17 17.31 -8.59
N GLU A 156 12.67 18.35 -9.28
CA GLU A 156 11.72 19.31 -8.70
C GLU A 156 10.42 18.62 -8.31
N PHE A 157 9.87 17.79 -9.20
CA PHE A 157 8.67 17.00 -8.95
C PHE A 157 8.82 16.14 -7.69
N ARG A 158 9.92 15.39 -7.59
CA ARG A 158 10.18 14.52 -6.43
C ARG A 158 10.31 15.33 -5.14
N ASN A 159 11.03 16.45 -5.16
CA ASN A 159 11.21 17.30 -3.99
C ASN A 159 9.88 17.91 -3.52
N GLN A 160 9.05 18.37 -4.48
CA GLN A 160 7.72 18.89 -4.19
C GLN A 160 6.83 17.79 -3.60
N LEU A 161 6.72 16.63 -4.24
CA LEU A 161 5.92 15.51 -3.74
C LEU A 161 6.39 15.03 -2.35
N LEU A 162 7.71 14.98 -2.12
CA LEU A 162 8.27 14.61 -0.82
C LEU A 162 7.88 15.62 0.26
N ASN A 163 7.95 16.92 -0.07
CA ASN A 163 7.56 17.97 0.86
C ASN A 163 6.07 17.91 1.18
N GLU A 164 5.22 17.74 0.17
CA GLU A 164 3.77 17.57 0.35
C GLU A 164 3.43 16.36 1.21
N LEU A 165 4.08 15.21 0.96
CA LEU A 165 3.87 14.01 1.77
C LEU A 165 4.39 14.18 3.21
N LYS A 166 5.48 14.91 3.44
CA LYS A 166 5.96 15.24 4.79
C LYS A 166 4.95 16.11 5.53
N MET A 167 4.41 17.15 4.87
CA MET A 167 3.37 18.00 5.45
C MET A 167 2.12 17.18 5.78
N TYR A 168 1.68 16.31 4.87
CA TYR A 168 0.57 15.38 5.10
C TYR A 168 0.82 14.48 6.30
N ALA A 169 1.97 13.80 6.35
CA ALA A 169 2.35 12.89 7.42
C ALA A 169 2.43 13.58 8.80
N ARG A 170 2.73 14.88 8.82
CA ARG A 170 2.76 15.72 10.02
C ARG A 170 1.42 16.36 10.35
N GLN A 171 0.38 16.15 9.54
CA GLN A 171 -0.90 16.85 9.63
C GLN A 171 -0.71 18.37 9.69
N GLN A 172 0.12 18.90 8.79
CA GLN A 172 0.34 20.33 8.60
C GLN A 172 -0.56 20.87 7.49
N PHE A 173 -0.84 22.17 7.51
CA PHE A 173 -1.63 22.84 6.49
C PHE A 173 -1.02 22.62 5.08
N PRO A 174 -1.83 22.33 4.04
CA PRO A 174 -3.30 22.30 4.01
C PRO A 174 -3.95 20.96 4.45
N PHE A 175 -3.16 19.96 4.85
CA PHE A 175 -3.60 18.60 5.17
C PHE A 175 -4.09 18.40 6.62
N ASN A 176 -4.16 19.47 7.41
CA ASN A 176 -4.64 19.44 8.79
C ASN A 176 -6.15 19.66 8.92
N THR A 177 -6.85 19.80 7.79
CA THR A 177 -8.31 19.99 7.76
C THR A 177 -9.03 18.72 8.22
N ARG A 178 -10.08 18.88 9.04
CA ARG A 178 -10.84 17.74 9.54
C ARG A 178 -11.60 17.07 8.41
N VAL A 179 -11.56 15.75 8.38
CA VAL A 179 -12.39 14.95 7.47
C VAL A 179 -13.83 15.02 7.94
N ASP A 180 -14.72 15.46 7.06
CA ASP A 180 -16.15 15.40 7.29
C ASP A 180 -16.62 13.95 7.10
N GLY A 181 -17.13 13.32 8.17
CA GLY A 181 -17.57 11.92 8.14
C GLY A 181 -18.74 11.66 7.17
N ASN A 182 -19.44 12.71 6.74
CA ASN A 182 -20.52 12.61 5.76
C ASN A 182 -20.04 12.74 4.31
N LYS A 183 -18.79 13.16 4.09
CA LYS A 183 -18.20 13.34 2.76
C LYS A 183 -17.29 12.16 2.42
N ALA A 184 -17.28 11.80 1.13
CA ALA A 184 -16.34 10.82 0.63
C ALA A 184 -14.90 11.35 0.76
N ILE A 185 -13.94 10.45 0.99
CA ILE A 185 -12.52 10.81 1.13
C ILE A 185 -11.97 11.54 -0.11
N ILE A 186 -12.50 11.21 -1.29
CA ILE A 186 -12.16 11.90 -2.54
C ILE A 186 -12.49 13.39 -2.47
N ALA A 187 -13.64 13.75 -1.87
CA ALA A 187 -14.04 15.15 -1.72
C ALA A 187 -13.10 15.93 -0.79
N TRP A 188 -12.51 15.27 0.22
CA TRP A 188 -11.50 15.88 1.08
C TRP A 188 -10.21 16.19 0.30
N TRP A 189 -9.77 15.26 -0.54
CA TRP A 189 -8.61 15.49 -1.41
C TRP A 189 -8.88 16.54 -2.50
N GLN A 190 -10.08 16.55 -3.08
CA GLN A 190 -10.50 17.58 -4.05
C GLN A 190 -10.47 18.98 -3.42
N ALA A 191 -10.93 19.12 -2.17
CA ALA A 191 -10.88 20.39 -1.45
C ALA A 191 -9.44 20.89 -1.19
N SER A 192 -8.44 19.99 -1.27
CA SER A 192 -7.03 20.33 -1.14
C SER A 192 -6.37 20.71 -2.47
N GLN A 193 -7.04 20.50 -3.61
CA GLN A 193 -6.53 20.90 -4.93
C GLN A 193 -6.56 22.43 -5.09
N GLY A 194 -5.64 22.96 -5.89
CA GLY A 194 -5.51 24.41 -6.14
C GLY A 194 -4.69 25.16 -5.10
N HIS A 195 -4.29 24.50 -4.00
CA HIS A 195 -3.39 25.09 -3.02
C HIS A 195 -1.94 25.04 -3.50
N GLU A 196 -1.18 26.13 -3.35
CA GLU A 196 0.23 26.22 -3.81
C GLU A 196 1.13 25.17 -3.17
N LEU A 197 0.83 24.80 -1.92
CA LEU A 197 1.52 23.78 -1.13
C LEU A 197 1.00 22.35 -1.33
N ALA A 198 0.02 22.12 -2.21
CA ALA A 198 -0.57 20.79 -2.45
C ALA A 198 -0.90 20.60 -3.94
N GLN A 199 0.14 20.61 -4.77
CA GLN A 199 0.01 20.55 -6.22
C GLN A 199 -0.04 19.12 -6.75
N ILE A 200 0.68 18.17 -6.13
CA ILE A 200 0.90 16.83 -6.69
C ILE A 200 0.14 15.78 -5.89
N LEU A 201 0.31 15.77 -4.56
CA LEU A 201 -0.20 14.74 -3.68
C LEU A 201 -1.73 14.58 -3.75
N PRO A 202 -2.55 15.65 -3.75
CA PRO A 202 -4.00 15.49 -3.88
C PRO A 202 -4.43 14.83 -5.19
N ILE A 203 -3.76 15.15 -6.30
CA ILE A 203 -4.07 14.58 -7.63
C ILE A 203 -3.81 13.06 -7.60
N LEU A 204 -2.64 12.65 -7.09
CA LEU A 204 -2.30 11.23 -6.99
C LEU A 204 -3.24 10.50 -6.03
N ALA A 205 -3.58 11.11 -4.89
CA ALA A 205 -4.52 10.52 -3.93
C ALA A 205 -5.91 10.33 -4.54
N ILE A 206 -6.45 11.32 -5.26
CA ILE A 206 -7.74 11.20 -5.97
C ILE A 206 -7.70 10.03 -6.95
N LYS A 207 -6.63 9.92 -7.77
CA LYS A 207 -6.47 8.81 -8.71
C LYS A 207 -6.46 7.45 -8.00
N ILE A 208 -5.69 7.32 -6.92
CA ILE A 208 -5.64 6.10 -6.09
C ILE A 208 -7.03 5.75 -5.54
N PHE A 209 -7.76 6.72 -4.97
CA PHE A 209 -9.09 6.51 -4.41
C PHE A 209 -10.19 6.30 -5.47
N SER A 210 -9.93 6.64 -6.73
CA SER A 210 -10.85 6.40 -7.85
C SER A 210 -10.80 4.96 -8.34
N VAL A 211 -9.80 4.18 -7.93
CA VAL A 211 -9.73 2.75 -8.25
C VAL A 211 -10.81 1.99 -7.49
N ARG A 212 -11.64 1.26 -8.23
CA ARG A 212 -12.66 0.37 -7.69
C ARG A 212 -12.03 -0.93 -7.21
N VAL A 213 -12.32 -1.31 -5.96
CA VAL A 213 -11.80 -2.55 -5.35
C VAL A 213 -12.64 -3.77 -5.65
N ASN A 214 -13.86 -3.59 -6.14
CA ASN A 214 -14.80 -4.65 -6.38
C ASN A 214 -15.12 -4.76 -7.88
N SER A 215 -14.88 -5.94 -8.46
CA SER A 215 -15.39 -6.30 -9.79
C SER A 215 -16.87 -6.69 -9.74
N MET A 216 -17.40 -7.10 -8.58
CA MET A 216 -18.79 -7.54 -8.45
C MET A 216 -19.82 -6.42 -8.56
N ALA A 217 -19.43 -5.14 -8.51
CA ALA A 217 -20.36 -4.06 -8.86
C ALA A 217 -20.83 -4.22 -10.32
N GLU A 218 -19.91 -4.62 -11.20
CA GLU A 218 -20.23 -5.02 -12.56
C GLU A 218 -20.98 -6.36 -12.56
N GLU A 219 -20.55 -7.36 -11.78
CA GLU A 219 -21.22 -8.67 -11.72
C GLU A 219 -22.69 -8.60 -11.30
N ARG A 220 -23.04 -7.79 -10.29
CA ARG A 220 -24.44 -7.59 -9.89
C ARG A 220 -25.26 -6.94 -10.99
N THR A 221 -24.66 -6.01 -11.73
CA THR A 221 -25.27 -5.38 -12.90
C THR A 221 -25.48 -6.44 -14.00
N VAL A 222 -24.49 -7.29 -14.25
CA VAL A 222 -24.56 -8.39 -15.22
C VAL A 222 -25.55 -9.48 -14.77
N SER A 223 -25.67 -9.74 -13.48
CA SER A 223 -26.62 -10.69 -12.92
C SER A 223 -28.05 -10.16 -13.07
N ALA A 224 -28.29 -8.90 -12.70
CA ALA A 224 -29.57 -8.22 -12.96
C ALA A 224 -29.89 -8.18 -14.46
N PHE A 225 -28.88 -7.98 -15.31
CA PHE A 225 -29.04 -8.06 -16.75
C PHE A 225 -29.47 -9.45 -17.19
N THR A 226 -28.83 -10.52 -16.69
CA THR A 226 -29.21 -11.92 -16.97
C THR A 226 -30.66 -12.22 -16.61
N TRP A 227 -31.16 -11.63 -15.52
CA TRP A 227 -32.58 -11.72 -15.14
C TRP A 227 -33.51 -11.02 -16.14
N ILE A 228 -33.11 -9.87 -16.68
CA ILE A 228 -33.89 -9.07 -17.65
C ILE A 228 -33.76 -9.63 -19.08
N THR A 229 -32.66 -10.33 -19.37
CA THR A 229 -32.40 -11.03 -20.64
C THR A 229 -32.27 -12.54 -20.47
N PRO A 230 -33.34 -13.25 -20.07
CA PRO A 230 -33.31 -14.71 -20.09
C PRO A 230 -33.02 -15.18 -21.53
N ALA A 231 -32.18 -16.21 -21.67
CA ALA A 231 -31.75 -16.76 -22.96
C ALA A 231 -32.91 -17.14 -23.92
N LEU A 232 -34.13 -17.27 -23.40
CA LEU A 232 -35.34 -17.63 -24.15
C LEU A 232 -36.27 -16.44 -24.47
N ARG A 233 -36.02 -15.21 -24.00
CA ARG A 233 -37.00 -14.10 -24.09
C ARG A 233 -36.51 -12.76 -24.62
N SER A 234 -35.21 -12.48 -24.65
CA SER A 234 -34.71 -11.18 -25.12
C SER A 234 -33.97 -11.28 -26.45
N ARG A 235 -34.46 -10.55 -27.47
CA ARG A 235 -33.74 -10.25 -28.72
C ARG A 235 -32.88 -8.97 -28.61
N LEU A 236 -32.48 -8.58 -27.40
CA LEU A 236 -31.66 -7.39 -27.20
C LEU A 236 -30.27 -7.65 -27.78
N SER A 237 -29.86 -6.77 -28.67
CA SER A 237 -28.50 -6.78 -29.21
C SER A 237 -27.49 -6.38 -28.13
N LEU A 238 -26.23 -6.79 -28.30
CA LEU A 238 -25.13 -6.43 -27.39
C LEU A 238 -25.02 -4.91 -27.19
N LEU A 239 -25.27 -4.12 -28.25
CA LEU A 239 -25.23 -2.67 -28.22
C LEU A 239 -26.36 -2.05 -27.37
N GLU A 240 -27.58 -2.58 -27.48
CA GLU A 240 -28.71 -2.14 -26.66
C GLU A 240 -28.50 -2.51 -25.19
N ALA A 241 -27.95 -3.70 -24.92
CA ALA A 241 -27.55 -4.13 -23.58
C ALA A 241 -26.55 -3.14 -22.94
N GLN A 242 -25.50 -2.79 -23.67
CA GLN A 242 -24.50 -1.82 -23.21
C GLN A 242 -25.11 -0.43 -22.96
N ALA A 243 -25.94 0.06 -23.88
CA ALA A 243 -26.62 1.35 -23.75
C ALA A 243 -27.54 1.38 -22.52
N THR A 244 -28.31 0.31 -22.28
CA THR A 244 -29.14 0.21 -21.07
C THR A 244 -28.31 0.20 -19.79
N ASN A 245 -27.18 -0.51 -19.74
CA ASN A 245 -26.29 -0.50 -18.57
C ASN A 245 -25.76 0.90 -18.25
N VAL A 246 -25.32 1.66 -19.27
CA VAL A 246 -24.85 3.04 -19.10
C VAL A 246 -25.97 3.97 -18.61
N LEU A 247 -27.18 3.83 -19.17
CA LEU A 247 -28.32 4.64 -18.74
C LEU A 247 -28.73 4.33 -17.29
N THR A 248 -28.78 3.04 -16.95
CA THR A 248 -29.20 2.60 -15.62
C THR A 248 -28.18 3.00 -14.55
N SER A 249 -26.88 2.90 -14.85
CA SER A 249 -25.83 3.36 -13.93
C SER A 249 -25.92 4.87 -13.70
N PHE A 250 -26.16 5.67 -14.75
CA PHE A 250 -26.34 7.12 -14.65
C PHE A 250 -27.56 7.50 -13.80
N VAL A 251 -28.69 6.83 -13.99
CA VAL A 251 -29.92 7.08 -13.21
C VAL A 251 -29.74 6.71 -11.73
N LEU A 252 -29.03 5.61 -11.44
CA LEU A 252 -28.74 5.20 -10.07
C LEU A 252 -27.76 6.16 -9.39
N GLU A 253 -26.78 6.69 -10.12
CA GLU A 253 -25.82 7.67 -9.61
C GLU A 253 -26.50 8.99 -9.23
N ALA A 254 -27.51 9.43 -10.00
CA ALA A 254 -28.30 10.62 -9.72
C ALA A 254 -29.19 10.52 -8.47
N ARG A 255 -29.44 9.31 -7.96
CA ARG A 255 -30.33 9.05 -6.80
C ARG A 255 -29.62 8.90 -5.46
N LYS A 256 -28.30 9.15 -5.39
CA LYS A 256 -27.52 8.93 -4.16
C LYS A 256 -27.93 9.92 -3.03
N HIS A 257 -28.70 9.42 -2.06
CA HIS A 257 -28.76 9.98 -0.72
C HIS A 257 -27.58 9.45 0.10
N SER A 258 -26.80 10.34 0.74
CA SER A 258 -25.67 9.95 1.59
C SER A 258 -26.18 9.21 2.83
N THR A 259 -26.12 7.88 2.82
CA THR A 259 -26.22 7.11 4.05
C THR A 259 -24.88 7.21 4.79
N PRO A 260 -24.88 7.53 6.10
CA PRO A 260 -23.65 7.74 6.85
C PRO A 260 -22.75 6.49 6.80
N ARG A 261 -21.46 6.70 6.54
CA ARG A 261 -20.48 5.62 6.45
C ARG A 261 -20.35 4.89 7.79
N PRO A 262 -20.36 3.55 7.81
CA PRO A 262 -20.05 2.81 9.03
C PRO A 262 -18.60 3.10 9.45
N THR A 263 -18.42 3.81 10.55
CA THR A 263 -17.10 4.13 11.11
C THR A 263 -16.71 3.07 12.12
N VAL A 264 -15.75 2.21 11.76
CA VAL A 264 -15.16 1.25 12.70
C VAL A 264 -14.05 1.97 13.47
N LYS A 265 -14.21 2.14 14.79
CA LYS A 265 -13.16 2.70 15.66
C LYS A 265 -12.20 1.60 16.08
N PHE A 266 -10.97 1.64 15.55
CA PHE A 266 -9.89 0.71 15.87
C PHE A 266 -9.16 1.14 17.15
N TYR A 267 -9.73 0.88 18.32
CA TYR A 267 -8.97 1.00 19.58
C TYR A 267 -8.27 -0.34 19.88
N ASP A 268 -6.96 -0.26 20.14
CA ASP A 268 -6.14 -1.30 20.81
C ASP A 268 -5.66 -2.51 19.96
N VAL A 269 -5.20 -2.24 18.72
CA VAL A 269 -4.76 -3.30 17.78
C VAL A 269 -3.35 -3.86 18.08
N LYS A 270 -2.44 -3.08 18.69
CA LYS A 270 -1.02 -3.46 18.78
C LYS A 270 -0.51 -3.99 20.10
N SER A 271 -1.12 -3.63 21.22
CA SER A 271 -0.62 -4.02 22.55
C SER A 271 -0.55 -5.54 22.74
N LYS A 272 -1.34 -6.31 21.97
CA LYS A 272 -1.42 -7.78 22.06
C LYS A 272 -0.84 -8.57 20.89
N ILE A 273 -0.70 -8.01 19.68
CA ILE A 273 -0.30 -8.79 18.49
C ILE A 273 1.21 -8.99 18.37
N LEU A 274 2.03 -8.01 18.81
CA LEU A 274 3.48 -8.02 18.57
C LEU A 274 4.32 -8.48 19.78
N ARG A 275 3.71 -8.81 20.93
CA ARG A 275 4.43 -9.23 22.14
C ARG A 275 4.70 -10.73 22.25
N THR A 276 4.12 -11.58 21.40
CA THR A 276 4.28 -13.05 21.47
C THR A 276 5.49 -13.62 20.73
N SER A 277 6.40 -12.77 20.23
CA SER A 277 7.65 -13.20 19.61
C SER A 277 8.86 -12.50 20.24
N GLY A 278 8.94 -12.57 21.57
CA GLY A 278 10.12 -12.15 22.34
C GLY A 278 10.91 -13.36 22.82
N VAL A 279 11.92 -13.78 22.04
CA VAL A 279 13.13 -14.39 22.60
C VAL A 279 13.97 -13.21 23.09
N THR A 280 14.26 -13.19 24.38
CA THR A 280 15.16 -12.21 25.02
C THR A 280 16.61 -12.48 24.62
N PRO A 281 17.37 -11.46 24.19
CA PRO A 281 18.81 -11.47 24.35
C PRO A 281 19.22 -10.51 25.45
N GLU A 282 20.10 -11.04 26.27
CA GLU A 282 20.80 -10.44 27.39
C GLU A 282 21.75 -9.32 26.92
N SER A 283 21.94 -8.35 27.80
CA SER A 283 22.73 -7.11 27.67
C SER A 283 24.20 -7.37 27.32
N GLU A 284 24.81 -6.52 26.46
CA GLU A 284 26.12 -5.91 26.77
C GLU A 284 26.57 -4.74 25.85
N ARG A 285 26.93 -3.65 26.54
CA ARG A 285 28.06 -2.69 26.37
C ARG A 285 28.38 -1.99 25.03
N LEU A 286 28.28 -0.65 25.14
CA LEU A 286 28.96 0.44 24.43
C LEU A 286 30.43 0.16 24.07
N GLN A 287 30.82 0.48 22.81
CA GLN A 287 32.06 1.20 22.51
C GLN A 287 31.91 2.14 21.29
N THR A 288 32.50 3.32 21.45
CA THR A 288 32.65 4.47 20.55
C THR A 288 33.72 4.25 19.47
N GLY A 289 33.51 4.79 18.26
CA GLY A 289 34.56 4.86 17.23
C GLY A 289 34.27 5.88 16.13
N LYS A 290 35.16 6.88 16.00
CA LYS A 290 35.20 7.97 15.02
C LYS A 290 35.52 7.49 13.59
N GLY A 291 35.08 8.26 12.58
CA GLY A 291 35.62 8.17 11.22
C GLY A 291 35.00 9.17 10.23
N THR A 292 35.77 10.20 9.88
CA THR A 292 35.47 11.27 8.89
C THR A 292 36.03 10.90 7.52
N GLN A 293 35.31 11.22 6.42
CA GLN A 293 35.79 11.67 5.08
C GLN A 293 34.56 11.78 4.16
N SER A 294 34.07 12.96 3.75
CA SER A 294 34.58 13.90 2.73
C SER A 294 34.83 13.26 1.35
N GLY A 295 33.89 13.47 0.42
CA GLY A 295 33.99 13.07 -0.98
C GLY A 295 33.09 13.94 -1.85
N ARG A 296 33.72 14.88 -2.54
CA ARG A 296 33.20 15.80 -3.56
C ARG A 296 32.88 15.03 -4.85
N GLN A 297 31.75 15.30 -5.51
CA GLN A 297 31.53 14.87 -6.89
C GLN A 297 30.80 15.93 -7.72
N ASP A 298 31.45 16.25 -8.83
CA ASP A 298 31.05 17.19 -9.87
C ASP A 298 29.92 16.61 -10.75
N ALA A 299 29.16 17.52 -11.34
CA ALA A 299 28.00 17.25 -12.17
C ALA A 299 28.40 17.02 -13.64
N SER A 300 27.92 15.95 -14.26
CA SER A 300 27.74 15.88 -15.71
C SER A 300 26.52 15.05 -16.13
N GLU A 301 25.74 15.70 -16.99
CA GLU A 301 24.89 15.25 -18.10
C GLU A 301 23.74 14.24 -17.89
N ASN A 302 22.53 14.78 -18.10
CA ASN A 302 21.21 14.20 -17.90
C ASN A 302 20.75 13.39 -19.13
N SER A 303 20.70 12.07 -18.99
CA SER A 303 19.66 11.26 -19.63
C SER A 303 18.64 10.83 -18.56
N ILE A 304 17.36 11.02 -18.88
CA ILE A 304 16.24 10.90 -17.94
C ILE A 304 16.07 9.44 -17.54
N ASN A 305 16.53 9.10 -16.34
CA ASN A 305 16.13 7.87 -15.66
C ASN A 305 15.54 8.24 -14.30
N LEU A 306 14.22 8.08 -14.14
CA LEU A 306 13.54 8.23 -12.85
C LEU A 306 13.92 7.12 -11.86
N ARG A 307 14.58 6.03 -12.32
CA ARG A 307 15.48 5.20 -11.48
C ARG A 307 16.82 5.91 -11.25
N SER A 308 16.77 7.19 -10.93
CA SER A 308 17.93 8.01 -10.62
C SER A 308 18.80 7.34 -9.56
N LYS A 309 20.13 7.52 -9.62
CA LYS A 309 21.07 7.09 -8.57
C LYS A 309 20.60 7.48 -7.16
N TYR A 310 19.81 8.54 -7.03
CA TYR A 310 19.20 8.97 -5.76
C TYR A 310 18.03 8.11 -5.29
N LEU A 311 17.29 7.46 -6.19
CA LEU A 311 16.31 6.43 -5.81
C LEU A 311 17.09 5.20 -5.34
N SER A 312 18.15 4.81 -6.06
CA SER A 312 19.05 3.73 -5.65
C SER A 312 19.72 4.00 -4.30
N ASN A 313 20.20 5.22 -4.02
CA ASN A 313 20.80 5.60 -2.73
C ASN A 313 19.75 5.67 -1.60
N PHE A 314 18.54 6.14 -1.89
CA PHE A 314 17.42 6.11 -0.97
C PHE A 314 17.01 4.66 -0.63
N LEU A 315 17.00 3.76 -1.62
CA LEU A 315 16.67 2.34 -1.50
C LEU A 315 17.81 1.48 -0.92
N ALA A 316 19.07 1.85 -1.16
CA ALA A 316 20.25 1.11 -0.70
C ALA A 316 20.31 1.06 0.84
N SER A 317 19.81 2.10 1.51
CA SER A 317 19.65 2.14 2.97
C SER A 317 18.74 1.04 3.53
N GLU A 318 17.86 0.45 2.70
CA GLU A 318 16.95 -0.63 3.10
C GLU A 318 17.59 -2.01 2.91
N LYS A 319 18.32 -2.21 1.80
CA LYS A 319 19.07 -3.46 1.56
C LYS A 319 20.21 -3.66 2.55
N GLU A 320 20.87 -2.60 3.01
CA GLU A 320 21.89 -2.71 4.06
C GLU A 320 21.30 -3.02 5.45
N ALA A 321 20.08 -2.55 5.74
CA ALA A 321 19.36 -2.87 6.97
C ALA A 321 18.81 -4.30 6.99
N GLU A 322 18.40 -4.84 5.84
CA GLU A 322 18.01 -6.26 5.70
C GLU A 322 19.22 -7.20 5.70
N LYS A 323 20.33 -6.85 5.01
CA LYS A 323 21.57 -7.65 5.04
C LYS A 323 22.19 -7.75 6.44
N LYS A 324 21.99 -6.74 7.30
CA LYS A 324 22.44 -6.80 8.70
C LYS A 324 21.62 -7.75 9.58
N LYS A 325 20.39 -8.13 9.19
CA LYS A 325 19.59 -9.13 9.91
C LYS A 325 19.91 -10.57 9.52
N ASP A 326 20.45 -10.78 8.33
CA ASP A 326 20.78 -12.12 7.80
C ASP A 326 22.28 -12.46 7.90
N GLY A 327 23.12 -11.55 8.41
CA GLY A 327 24.58 -11.65 8.41
C GLY A 327 25.25 -12.16 9.69
N GLU A 328 24.56 -12.17 10.84
CA GLU A 328 25.11 -12.71 12.09
C GLU A 328 24.72 -14.19 12.26
N GLY A 329 25.39 -15.05 11.51
CA GLY A 329 25.19 -16.49 11.66
C GLY A 329 25.80 -17.33 10.56
N LYS A 330 27.12 -17.24 10.34
CA LYS A 330 28.01 -18.34 9.91
C LYS A 330 29.42 -17.83 9.61
N ALA A 331 30.35 -18.12 10.50
CA ALA A 331 31.78 -18.16 10.19
C ALA A 331 32.49 -19.23 11.04
N ALA A 332 32.73 -20.40 10.43
CA ALA A 332 33.67 -21.48 10.77
C ALA A 332 33.33 -22.64 9.81
N GLN A 333 34.20 -23.28 9.01
CA GLN A 333 35.65 -23.37 8.89
C GLN A 333 36.00 -23.87 7.47
N SER A 334 37.28 -23.70 7.10
CA SER A 334 38.15 -24.56 6.29
C SER A 334 38.67 -24.02 4.94
N ALA A 335 39.97 -23.72 4.95
CA ALA A 335 40.91 -23.57 3.82
C ALA A 335 41.11 -24.92 3.08
N THR A 336 41.67 -25.12 1.88
CA THR A 336 42.54 -24.42 0.89
C THR A 336 42.51 -25.30 -0.42
N PRO A 337 43.35 -25.15 -1.48
CA PRO A 337 43.63 -24.04 -2.42
C PRO A 337 43.47 -24.38 -3.94
N SER A 338 43.55 -23.31 -4.75
CA SER A 338 44.16 -23.18 -6.10
C SER A 338 43.54 -23.88 -7.33
N LYS A 339 43.16 -23.06 -8.33
CA LYS A 339 43.74 -23.08 -9.69
C LYS A 339 43.41 -21.82 -10.50
N GLN A 340 44.38 -21.45 -11.33
CA GLN A 340 44.48 -20.30 -12.24
C GLN A 340 43.44 -20.33 -13.37
N GLY A 341 43.17 -19.16 -13.94
CA GLY A 341 42.51 -19.01 -15.24
C GLY A 341 42.40 -17.53 -15.63
N GLU A 342 43.30 -17.09 -16.50
CA GLU A 342 43.24 -15.84 -17.27
C GLU A 342 41.97 -15.77 -18.13
N GLY A 343 41.52 -14.55 -18.44
CA GLY A 343 40.46 -14.33 -19.41
C GLY A 343 40.03 -12.86 -19.45
N ASP A 344 40.76 -12.08 -20.24
CA ASP A 344 40.33 -10.78 -20.74
C ASP A 344 39.03 -10.93 -21.54
N GLY A 345 38.18 -9.90 -21.47
CA GLY A 345 36.91 -9.85 -22.18
C GLY A 345 36.16 -8.55 -21.91
N GLU A 346 36.63 -7.48 -22.54
CA GLU A 346 35.77 -6.36 -22.93
C GLU A 346 34.60 -6.92 -23.76
N ASP A 347 33.38 -6.46 -23.48
CA ASP A 347 32.35 -6.18 -24.50
C ASP A 347 31.13 -5.55 -23.83
N ASN A 348 31.04 -4.23 -23.98
CA ASN A 348 29.80 -3.49 -23.84
C ASN A 348 29.03 -3.68 -25.15
N ASP A 349 27.92 -4.41 -25.14
CA ASP A 349 26.98 -4.43 -26.26
C ASP A 349 25.60 -3.98 -25.81
N PHE A 350 25.21 -2.81 -26.30
CA PHE A 350 23.93 -2.15 -26.10
C PHE A 350 23.46 -1.71 -27.50
N SER A 351 22.87 -2.63 -28.25
CA SER A 351 22.15 -2.34 -29.48
C SER A 351 20.84 -3.13 -29.53
N MET A 352 19.72 -2.42 -29.64
CA MET A 352 18.48 -2.94 -30.21
C MET A 352 17.90 -1.86 -31.10
N ASP A 353 18.26 -1.97 -32.38
CA ASP A 353 17.51 -1.43 -33.50
C ASP A 353 16.13 -2.12 -33.54
N PHE A 354 15.08 -1.32 -33.62
CA PHE A 354 13.75 -1.77 -34.04
C PHE A 354 13.48 -1.19 -35.41
N ASP A 355 13.71 -2.01 -36.43
CA ASP A 355 13.13 -1.82 -37.74
C ASP A 355 11.68 -2.33 -37.75
N SER A 356 10.89 -1.62 -38.54
CA SER A 356 9.45 -1.78 -38.72
C SER A 356 9.13 -2.91 -39.68
N ASP A 357 8.01 -3.59 -39.42
CA ASP A 357 7.03 -3.98 -40.44
C ASP A 357 5.64 -4.09 -39.80
#